data_AF-A0AAF0IZY9-F1
#
_entry.id   AF-A0AAF0IZY9-F1
#
_cell.length_a   1.000
_cell.length_b   1.000
_cell.length_c   1.000
_cell.angle_alpha   90.00
_cell.angle_beta   90.00
_cell.angle_gamma   90.00
#
_symmetry.space_group_name_H-M   'P 1'
#
loop_
_entity.id
_entity.type
_entity.pdbx_description
1 polymer ?
#
loop_
_entity_poly.entity_id
_entity_poly.type
_entity_poly.pdbx_seq_one_letter_code
_entity_poly.pdbx_strand_id
1 'polypeptide(L)'
;MPRAVPWAAARALERAGKEPTLTQAYAQRLLDEAFHAGPSFSAESYDALVRHVLHLPMGAPQRDVLLATLLHPRGHTYPPMAPRTYARLLRSMRADAFPHTLRAMHTHVCAGHLPDPAAWQTLLRLHVQAHDWARMEEMLRLGIEGGVLSAADEYHYTLLRLQHDPSAPHPHNSMDVLLQHMQQSGLRLNDEMLVRLLHALSAPVRRATSAHLGTERMAQKVAPVQRLVDAFFVWLCHHDALPLAAFRHSLAHMLELELQLLAAQHQAVMSEARRNHRPCSPFPPRASLQKIRAKLVLVADTLSGEDGLFERVQIAMDATSGRSREATAKLQAWIARDASDSAREWQRRALVHIFSQACRHARPRRLMPMLHTLSTGAQADLWRLPTSRTTSAPAATLVRLWTRYIGAWTHMIGVRRGRRTRVRVAQTPLGWPLLARALDVLTRTAAQVPAAWAPVWDHPERCRALATAAQQSPVPCRALVRIEECLRTMQVPGRIARSLHKAVATFPRYP
;
A
#
# COMPACT_ATOMS: atom_id res chain seq x y z
N MET A 1 7.81 44.40 12.00
CA MET A 1 7.13 43.89 13.22
C MET A 1 5.93 43.06 12.79
N PRO A 2 5.78 41.79 13.21
CA PRO A 2 4.61 41.01 12.83
C PRO A 2 3.40 41.46 13.68
N ARG A 3 2.37 42.02 13.03
CA ARG A 3 1.11 42.41 13.68
C ARG A 3 0.46 41.17 14.29
N ALA A 4 0.03 41.32 15.55
CA ALA A 4 -0.43 40.25 16.40
C ALA A 4 -1.65 39.52 15.82
N VAL A 5 -1.61 38.19 15.79
CA VAL A 5 -2.82 37.37 15.89
C VAL A 5 -3.65 37.92 17.04
N PRO A 6 -5.00 38.01 16.97
CA PRO A 6 -5.79 38.33 18.15
C PRO A 6 -5.47 37.27 19.22
N TRP A 7 -4.58 37.60 20.16
CA TRP A 7 -3.99 36.65 21.09
C TRP A 7 -5.06 35.94 21.93
N ALA A 8 -6.17 36.62 22.16
CA ALA A 8 -7.38 36.09 22.76
C ALA A 8 -7.99 34.93 21.95
N ALA A 9 -8.11 35.07 20.62
CA ALA A 9 -8.63 34.06 19.71
C ALA A 9 -7.73 32.81 19.69
N ALA A 10 -6.42 33.01 19.56
CA ALA A 10 -5.44 31.94 19.57
C ALA A 10 -5.49 31.13 20.88
N ARG A 11 -5.53 31.79 22.04
CA ARG A 11 -5.66 31.13 23.35
C ARG A 11 -7.01 30.45 23.57
N ALA A 12 -8.10 30.99 23.02
CA ALA A 12 -9.41 30.36 23.10
C ALA A 12 -9.43 29.04 22.31
N LEU A 13 -8.87 29.05 21.09
CA LEU A 13 -8.73 27.87 20.24
C LEU A 13 -7.76 26.84 20.82
N GLU A 14 -6.68 27.27 21.46
CA GLU A 14 -5.77 26.36 22.17
C GLU A 14 -6.49 25.62 23.31
N ARG A 15 -7.30 26.33 24.10
CA ARG A 15 -8.09 25.71 25.18
C ARG A 15 -9.11 24.74 24.62
N ALA A 16 -9.87 25.16 23.61
CA ALA A 16 -10.86 24.33 22.94
C ALA A 16 -10.25 23.07 22.29
N GLY A 17 -9.05 23.19 21.71
CA GLY A 17 -8.34 22.06 21.10
C GLY A 17 -7.85 21.00 22.09
N LYS A 18 -7.83 21.31 23.40
CA LYS A 18 -7.57 20.34 24.47
C LYS A 18 -8.84 19.61 24.93
N GLU A 19 -10.02 20.05 24.48
CA GLU A 19 -11.29 19.42 24.84
C GLU A 19 -11.59 18.22 23.92
N PRO A 20 -11.81 17.01 24.50
CA PRO A 20 -12.12 15.83 23.72
C PRO A 20 -13.49 15.90 23.02
N THR A 21 -14.39 16.78 23.47
CA THR A 21 -15.77 16.95 22.99
C THR A 21 -15.94 18.16 22.07
N LEU A 22 -14.86 18.71 21.52
CA LEU A 22 -14.92 19.88 20.65
C LEU A 22 -15.84 19.62 19.43
N THR A 23 -16.92 20.39 19.34
CA THR A 23 -17.86 20.35 18.21
C THR A 23 -17.66 21.55 17.28
N GLN A 24 -18.10 21.42 16.02
CA GLN A 24 -18.07 22.52 15.05
C GLN A 24 -18.89 23.73 15.54
N ALA A 25 -20.05 23.51 16.18
CA ALA A 25 -20.88 24.60 16.71
C ALA A 25 -20.21 25.34 17.89
N TYR A 26 -19.40 24.65 18.69
CA TYR A 26 -18.63 25.28 19.76
C TYR A 26 -17.43 26.05 19.21
N ALA A 27 -16.67 25.44 18.28
CA ALA A 27 -15.59 26.11 17.57
C ALA A 27 -16.06 27.37 16.83
N GLN A 28 -17.24 27.29 16.19
CA GLN A 28 -17.84 28.40 15.47
C GLN A 28 -18.17 29.57 16.40
N ARG A 29 -18.80 29.30 17.56
CA ARG A 29 -19.08 30.32 18.58
C ARG A 29 -17.81 31.00 19.10
N LEU A 30 -16.78 30.22 19.43
CA LEU A 30 -15.50 30.77 19.90
C LEU A 30 -14.85 31.69 18.87
N LEU A 31 -14.94 31.30 17.60
CA LEU A 31 -14.47 32.12 16.51
C LEU A 31 -15.34 33.38 16.37
N ASP A 32 -16.67 33.26 16.37
CA ASP A 32 -17.60 34.41 16.29
C ASP A 32 -17.33 35.44 17.39
N GLU A 33 -17.16 35.00 18.64
CA GLU A 33 -16.77 35.84 19.78
C GLU A 33 -15.41 36.51 19.55
N ALA A 34 -14.43 35.77 19.03
CA ALA A 34 -13.12 36.30 18.72
C ALA A 34 -13.10 37.29 17.54
N PHE A 35 -13.99 37.12 16.57
CA PHE A 35 -14.11 37.93 15.37
C PHE A 35 -14.97 39.18 15.56
N HIS A 36 -15.95 39.16 16.45
CA HIS A 36 -16.81 40.32 16.77
C HIS A 36 -16.21 41.27 17.80
N ALA A 37 -15.16 40.88 18.52
CA ALA A 37 -14.54 41.67 19.59
C ALA A 37 -13.40 42.63 19.15
N GLY A 38 -13.14 42.83 17.85
CA GLY A 38 -12.01 43.66 17.39
C GLY A 38 -12.17 44.30 15.99
N PRO A 39 -11.29 45.25 15.61
CA PRO A 39 -11.36 45.97 14.34
C PRO A 39 -11.14 45.01 13.14
N SER A 40 -11.60 45.44 11.97
CA SER A 40 -11.61 44.72 10.68
C SER A 40 -10.55 43.61 10.55
N PHE A 41 -11.02 42.38 10.43
CA PHE A 41 -10.15 41.21 10.36
C PHE A 41 -9.41 41.15 9.02
N SER A 42 -8.10 41.39 9.06
CA SER A 42 -7.25 41.39 7.87
C SER A 42 -6.92 39.97 7.37
N ALA A 43 -6.57 39.84 6.08
CA ALA A 43 -6.08 38.59 5.50
C ALA A 43 -4.81 38.07 6.21
N GLU A 44 -3.96 38.96 6.72
CA GLU A 44 -2.75 38.58 7.47
C GLU A 44 -3.09 37.94 8.82
N SER A 45 -4.11 38.48 9.50
CA SER A 45 -4.62 37.95 10.77
C SER A 45 -5.25 36.56 10.57
N TYR A 46 -5.96 36.37 9.45
CA TYR A 46 -6.52 35.07 9.04
C TYR A 46 -5.44 34.01 8.87
N ASP A 47 -4.44 34.35 8.04
CA ASP A 47 -3.33 33.47 7.70
C ASP A 47 -2.52 33.06 8.94
N ALA A 48 -2.27 34.02 9.83
CA ALA A 48 -1.54 33.78 11.06
C ALA A 48 -2.32 32.87 12.03
N LEU A 49 -3.65 32.95 12.07
CA LEU A 49 -4.49 32.09 12.91
C LEU A 49 -4.54 30.64 12.38
N VAL A 50 -4.70 30.45 11.07
CA VAL A 50 -4.63 29.11 10.44
C VAL A 50 -3.26 28.47 10.70
N ARG A 51 -2.18 29.23 10.52
CA ARG A 51 -0.82 28.75 10.85
C ARG A 51 -0.67 28.41 12.33
N HIS A 52 -1.30 29.16 13.22
CA HIS A 52 -1.24 28.88 14.65
C HIS A 52 -1.90 27.53 14.97
N VAL A 53 -3.12 27.27 14.49
CA VAL A 53 -3.83 25.99 14.71
C VAL A 53 -3.07 24.79 14.16
N LEU A 54 -2.39 24.95 13.01
CA LEU A 54 -1.55 23.90 12.44
C LEU A 54 -0.39 23.48 13.35
N HIS A 55 0.11 24.38 14.19
CA HIS A 55 1.27 24.14 15.07
C HIS A 55 0.90 23.79 16.51
N LEU A 56 -0.38 23.87 16.87
CA LEU A 56 -0.81 23.57 18.24
C LEU A 56 -0.66 22.07 18.55
N PRO A 57 -0.16 21.70 19.75
CA PRO A 57 0.00 20.32 20.19
C PRO A 57 -1.36 19.74 20.61
N MET A 58 -2.20 19.42 19.63
CA MET A 58 -3.53 18.83 19.81
C MET A 58 -3.74 17.60 18.94
N GLY A 59 -4.78 16.83 19.26
CA GLY A 59 -5.19 15.65 18.50
C GLY A 59 -5.66 16.00 17.09
N ALA A 60 -5.45 15.08 16.14
CA ALA A 60 -5.89 15.21 14.76
C ALA A 60 -7.40 15.52 14.61
N PRO A 61 -8.33 14.90 15.38
CA PRO A 61 -9.75 15.19 15.26
C PRO A 61 -10.12 16.64 15.66
N GLN A 62 -9.56 17.14 16.76
CA GLN A 62 -9.81 18.52 17.21
C GLN A 62 -9.25 19.52 16.22
N ARG A 63 -8.05 19.25 15.69
CA ARG A 63 -7.42 20.08 14.66
C ARG A 63 -8.30 20.16 13.40
N ASP A 64 -8.87 19.03 12.97
CA ASP A 64 -9.77 18.99 11.80
C ASP A 64 -11.01 19.89 12.00
N VAL A 65 -11.66 19.80 13.16
CA VAL A 65 -12.85 20.63 13.46
C VAL A 65 -12.50 22.13 13.44
N LEU A 66 -11.39 22.53 14.08
CA LEU A 66 -10.98 23.94 14.13
C LEU A 66 -10.61 24.49 12.76
N LEU A 67 -9.80 23.75 11.99
CA LEU A 67 -9.40 24.16 10.64
C LEU A 67 -10.61 24.22 9.70
N ALA A 68 -11.49 23.23 9.74
CA ALA A 68 -12.71 23.24 8.94
C ALA A 68 -13.60 24.46 9.24
N THR A 69 -13.72 24.82 10.51
CA THR A 69 -14.53 25.97 10.94
C THR A 69 -13.90 27.30 10.50
N LEU A 70 -12.58 27.43 10.59
CA LEU A 70 -11.83 28.59 10.08
C LEU A 70 -11.96 28.76 8.57
N LEU A 71 -12.12 27.65 7.84
CA LEU A 71 -12.25 27.62 6.39
C LEU A 71 -13.70 27.71 5.92
N HIS A 72 -14.68 27.67 6.82
CA HIS A 72 -16.10 27.66 6.46
C HIS A 72 -16.56 29.07 6.03
N PRO A 73 -17.31 29.21 4.92
CA PRO A 73 -17.83 30.50 4.45
C PRO A 73 -18.69 31.18 5.50
N ARG A 74 -18.33 32.43 5.85
CA ARG A 74 -19.11 33.28 6.77
C ARG A 74 -19.77 34.43 6.02
N GLY A 75 -20.76 34.14 5.19
CA GLY A 75 -21.69 35.13 4.64
C GLY A 75 -21.14 36.27 3.76
N HIS A 76 -19.84 36.56 3.75
CA HIS A 76 -19.20 37.65 3.00
C HIS A 76 -17.78 37.26 2.55
N THR A 77 -17.35 37.90 1.45
CA THR A 77 -16.11 37.76 0.67
C THR A 77 -14.88 37.31 1.49
N TYR A 78 -14.30 36.17 1.13
CA TYR A 78 -13.11 35.61 1.77
C TYR A 78 -11.91 36.56 1.61
N PRO A 79 -11.16 36.88 2.67
CA PRO A 79 -9.78 37.33 2.50
C PRO A 79 -8.96 36.17 1.93
N PRO A 80 -8.21 36.37 0.83
CA PRO A 80 -7.42 35.30 0.22
C PRO A 80 -6.36 34.78 1.21
N MET A 81 -6.33 33.47 1.43
CA MET A 81 -5.26 32.83 2.22
C MET A 81 -3.94 32.91 1.45
N ALA A 82 -2.83 33.15 2.15
CA ALA A 82 -1.53 33.19 1.50
C ALA A 82 -1.17 31.80 0.93
N PRO A 83 -0.60 31.72 -0.31
CA PRO A 83 -0.26 30.45 -0.95
C PRO A 83 0.63 29.52 -0.10
N ARG A 84 1.51 30.10 0.73
CA ARG A 84 2.40 29.34 1.63
C ARG A 84 1.64 28.60 2.74
N THR A 85 0.60 29.20 3.30
CA THR A 85 -0.22 28.60 4.36
C THR A 85 -1.11 27.52 3.76
N TYR A 86 -1.66 27.79 2.58
CA TYR A 86 -2.40 26.81 1.81
C TYR A 86 -1.54 25.56 1.51
N ALA A 87 -0.33 25.73 0.96
CA ALA A 87 0.59 24.62 0.69
C ALA A 87 1.02 23.87 1.97
N ARG A 88 1.05 24.55 3.13
CA ARG A 88 1.32 23.90 4.43
C ARG A 88 0.12 23.07 4.88
N LEU A 89 -1.08 23.61 4.79
CA LEU A 89 -2.32 22.90 5.13
C LEU A 89 -2.50 21.65 4.27
N LEU A 90 -2.31 21.76 2.95
CA LEU A 90 -2.33 20.61 2.04
C LEU A 90 -1.30 19.53 2.43
N ARG A 91 -0.10 19.93 2.86
CA ARG A 91 0.91 18.97 3.34
C ARG A 91 0.48 18.27 4.63
N SER A 92 -0.13 18.98 5.57
CA SER A 92 -0.66 18.40 6.80
C SER A 92 -1.81 17.41 6.52
N MET A 93 -2.74 17.74 5.62
CA MET A 93 -3.82 16.84 5.20
C MET A 93 -3.36 15.56 4.49
N ARG A 94 -2.13 15.53 3.96
CA ARG A 94 -1.54 14.30 3.39
C ARG A 94 -0.96 13.37 4.46
N ALA A 95 -0.68 13.88 5.65
CA ALA A 95 -0.11 13.11 6.75
C ALA A 95 -1.21 12.55 7.67
N ASP A 96 -2.24 13.35 7.93
CA ASP A 96 -3.35 13.01 8.82
C ASP A 96 -4.70 13.12 8.08
N ALA A 97 -5.68 12.31 8.47
CA ALA A 97 -7.02 12.37 7.90
C ALA A 97 -7.81 13.55 8.49
N PHE A 98 -8.04 14.60 7.69
CA PHE A 98 -8.84 15.78 8.05
C PHE A 98 -10.08 15.93 7.13
N PRO A 99 -11.11 15.07 7.28
CA PRO A 99 -12.27 15.05 6.40
C PRO A 99 -13.08 16.34 6.40
N HIS A 100 -13.23 17.04 7.53
CA HIS A 100 -14.00 18.29 7.59
C HIS A 100 -13.24 19.43 6.91
N THR A 101 -11.94 19.51 7.15
CA THR A 101 -11.03 20.50 6.55
C THR A 101 -10.94 20.31 5.04
N LEU A 102 -10.86 19.06 4.57
CA LEU A 102 -10.85 18.74 3.14
C LEU A 102 -12.11 19.26 2.43
N ARG A 103 -13.29 19.11 3.05
CA ARG A 103 -14.55 19.64 2.49
C ARG A 103 -14.56 21.16 2.44
N ALA A 104 -14.10 21.83 3.51
CA ALA A 104 -14.04 23.29 3.53
C ALA A 104 -13.06 23.83 2.46
N MET A 105 -11.91 23.17 2.29
CA MET A 105 -10.93 23.48 1.25
C MET A 105 -11.48 23.28 -0.16
N HIS A 106 -12.24 22.21 -0.38
CA HIS A 106 -12.96 21.98 -1.63
C HIS A 106 -13.87 23.17 -1.95
N THR A 107 -14.75 23.56 -1.02
CA THR A 107 -15.67 24.70 -1.22
C THR A 107 -14.90 25.99 -1.51
N HIS A 108 -13.81 26.24 -0.80
CA HIS A 108 -12.99 27.42 -0.98
C HIS A 108 -12.32 27.46 -2.37
N VAL A 109 -11.86 26.32 -2.91
CA VAL A 109 -11.25 26.26 -4.24
C VAL A 109 -12.29 26.34 -5.35
N CYS A 110 -13.40 25.62 -5.23
CA CYS A 110 -14.50 25.64 -6.21
C CYS A 110 -15.20 27.00 -6.29
N ALA A 111 -15.16 27.81 -5.23
CA ALA A 111 -15.64 29.20 -5.25
C ALA A 111 -14.68 30.19 -5.96
N GLY A 112 -13.59 29.72 -6.56
CA GLY A 112 -12.69 30.55 -7.37
C GLY A 112 -11.64 31.33 -6.58
N HIS A 113 -11.51 31.09 -5.27
CA HIS A 113 -10.55 31.83 -4.44
C HIS A 113 -9.08 31.42 -4.67
N LEU A 114 -8.83 30.36 -5.45
CA LEU A 114 -7.48 29.87 -5.76
C LEU A 114 -7.41 29.27 -7.19
N PRO A 115 -6.75 29.96 -8.14
CA PRO A 115 -6.58 29.44 -9.50
C PRO A 115 -5.33 28.55 -9.68
N ASP A 116 -4.58 28.21 -8.61
CA ASP A 116 -3.32 27.44 -8.74
C ASP A 116 -3.57 25.96 -9.14
N PRO A 117 -3.14 25.50 -10.32
CA PRO A 117 -3.35 24.11 -10.76
C PRO A 117 -2.77 23.06 -9.78
N ALA A 118 -1.66 23.37 -9.10
CA ALA A 118 -1.04 22.44 -8.16
C ALA A 118 -1.89 22.22 -6.90
N ALA A 119 -2.64 23.25 -6.49
CA ALA A 119 -3.64 23.19 -5.42
C ALA A 119 -4.79 22.27 -5.83
N TRP A 120 -5.33 22.48 -7.03
CA TRP A 120 -6.42 21.68 -7.57
C TRP A 120 -6.06 20.20 -7.65
N GLN A 121 -4.91 19.88 -8.27
CA GLN A 121 -4.43 18.50 -8.36
C GLN A 121 -4.15 17.88 -6.99
N THR A 122 -3.73 18.66 -5.99
CA THR A 122 -3.52 18.13 -4.64
C THR A 122 -4.82 17.79 -3.94
N LEU A 123 -5.84 18.65 -4.03
CA LEU A 123 -7.15 18.37 -3.48
C LEU A 123 -7.83 17.19 -4.18
N LEU A 124 -7.74 17.10 -5.52
CA LEU A 124 -8.22 15.93 -6.26
C LEU A 124 -7.56 14.64 -5.75
N ARG A 125 -6.24 14.62 -5.55
CA ARG A 125 -5.54 13.48 -4.92
C ARG A 125 -6.05 13.15 -3.52
N LEU A 126 -6.34 14.16 -2.69
CA LEU A 126 -6.88 13.97 -1.35
C LEU A 126 -8.31 13.40 -1.39
N HIS A 127 -9.17 13.85 -2.31
CA HIS A 127 -10.51 13.27 -2.51
C HIS A 127 -10.44 11.83 -3.01
N VAL A 128 -9.51 11.51 -3.93
CA VAL A 128 -9.25 10.12 -4.36
C VAL A 128 -8.83 9.24 -3.17
N GLN A 129 -7.92 9.73 -2.31
CA GLN A 129 -7.48 9.02 -1.11
C GLN A 129 -8.63 8.82 -0.10
N ALA A 130 -9.53 9.79 0.02
CA ALA A 130 -10.72 9.72 0.85
C ALA A 130 -11.88 8.93 0.21
N HIS A 131 -11.74 8.49 -1.05
CA HIS A 131 -12.80 7.90 -1.86
C HIS A 131 -14.07 8.78 -1.97
N ASP A 132 -13.89 10.11 -1.98
CA ASP A 132 -14.98 11.09 -2.14
C ASP A 132 -15.16 11.45 -3.63
N TRP A 133 -15.74 10.52 -4.38
CA TRP A 133 -15.84 10.60 -5.85
C TRP A 133 -16.74 11.75 -6.32
N ALA A 134 -17.84 12.01 -5.62
CA ALA A 134 -18.76 13.09 -5.98
C ALA A 134 -18.08 14.46 -5.96
N ARG A 135 -17.30 14.76 -4.92
CA ARG A 135 -16.52 16.00 -4.84
C ARG A 135 -15.35 16.02 -5.82
N MET A 136 -14.72 14.88 -6.08
CA MET A 136 -13.70 14.79 -7.11
C MET A 136 -14.26 15.16 -8.50
N GLU A 137 -15.45 14.66 -8.85
CA GLU A 137 -16.14 14.96 -10.12
C GLU A 137 -16.62 16.40 -10.22
N GLU A 138 -17.20 16.95 -9.15
CA GLU A 138 -17.56 18.37 -9.08
C GLU A 138 -16.33 19.25 -9.35
N MET A 139 -15.21 18.93 -8.71
CA MET A 139 -13.97 19.67 -8.85
C MET A 139 -13.35 19.51 -10.25
N LEU A 140 -13.40 18.33 -10.86
CA LEU A 140 -12.96 18.17 -12.25
C LEU A 140 -13.79 19.05 -13.19
N ARG A 141 -15.12 18.99 -13.06
CA ARG A 141 -16.04 19.76 -13.91
C ARG A 141 -15.76 21.26 -13.81
N LEU A 142 -15.75 21.81 -12.60
CA LEU A 142 -15.50 23.24 -12.38
C LEU A 142 -14.09 23.66 -12.80
N GLY A 143 -13.08 22.80 -12.57
CA GLY A 143 -11.70 23.11 -12.94
C GLY A 143 -11.48 23.12 -14.45
N ILE A 144 -12.18 22.26 -15.20
CA ILE A 144 -12.13 22.23 -16.68
C ILE A 144 -12.93 23.39 -17.26
N GLU A 145 -14.16 23.62 -16.78
CA GLU A 145 -14.98 24.79 -17.16
C GLU A 145 -14.23 26.11 -16.92
N GLY A 146 -13.49 26.20 -15.81
CA GLY A 146 -12.65 27.35 -15.45
C GLY A 146 -11.27 27.40 -16.11
N GLY A 147 -10.90 26.43 -16.96
CA GLY A 147 -9.62 26.39 -17.66
C GLY A 147 -8.38 26.14 -16.78
N VAL A 148 -8.56 25.73 -15.53
CA VAL A 148 -7.46 25.43 -14.58
C VAL A 148 -6.94 24.00 -14.77
N LEU A 149 -7.84 23.08 -15.15
CA LEU A 149 -7.53 21.68 -15.41
C LEU A 149 -7.67 21.36 -16.88
N SER A 150 -6.91 20.36 -17.33
CA SER A 150 -6.94 19.88 -18.71
C SER A 150 -7.88 18.69 -18.87
N ALA A 151 -8.27 18.38 -20.11
CA ALA A 151 -8.94 17.12 -20.44
C ALA A 151 -8.09 15.89 -20.04
N ALA A 152 -6.76 16.01 -20.01
CA ALA A 152 -5.88 14.93 -19.55
C ALA A 152 -6.09 14.63 -18.06
N ASP A 153 -6.35 15.66 -17.23
CA ASP A 153 -6.67 15.50 -15.82
C ASP A 153 -8.00 14.76 -15.66
N GLU A 154 -9.01 15.07 -16.48
CA GLU A 154 -10.29 14.35 -16.48
C GLU A 154 -10.08 12.84 -16.62
N TYR A 155 -9.42 12.41 -17.70
CA TYR A 155 -9.15 10.98 -17.95
C TYR A 155 -8.28 10.35 -16.87
N HIS A 156 -7.28 11.07 -16.37
CA HIS A 156 -6.41 10.62 -15.29
C HIS A 156 -7.20 10.24 -14.04
N TYR A 157 -8.15 11.08 -13.62
CA TYR A 157 -8.95 10.88 -12.41
C TYR A 157 -10.14 9.94 -12.65
N THR A 158 -10.73 9.92 -13.85
CA THR A 158 -11.71 8.89 -14.24
C THR A 158 -11.10 7.49 -14.19
N LEU A 159 -9.88 7.30 -14.73
CA LEU A 159 -9.18 6.01 -14.67
C LEU A 159 -8.85 5.60 -13.23
N LEU A 160 -8.45 6.55 -12.37
CA LEU A 160 -8.27 6.30 -10.93
C LEU A 160 -9.58 5.87 -10.27
N ARG A 161 -10.70 6.53 -10.57
CA ARG A 161 -12.02 6.12 -10.07
C ARG A 161 -12.34 4.68 -10.52
N LEU A 162 -12.23 4.37 -11.80
CA LEU A 162 -12.50 3.02 -12.34
C LEU A 162 -11.58 1.94 -11.74
N GLN A 163 -10.37 2.29 -11.33
CA GLN A 163 -9.47 1.39 -10.61
C GLN A 163 -10.00 1.00 -9.21
N HIS A 164 -10.61 1.95 -8.50
CA HIS A 164 -11.05 1.78 -7.12
C HIS A 164 -12.53 1.39 -7.01
N ASP A 165 -13.39 1.98 -7.83
CA ASP A 165 -14.83 1.75 -7.88
C ASP A 165 -15.41 1.54 -9.30
N PRO A 166 -15.06 0.42 -9.98
CA PRO A 166 -15.59 0.08 -11.30
C PRO A 166 -17.09 -0.22 -11.35
N SER A 167 -17.80 -0.24 -10.21
CA SER A 167 -19.23 -0.57 -10.14
C SER A 167 -20.15 0.65 -10.06
N ALA A 168 -19.61 1.83 -9.78
CA ALA A 168 -20.41 3.04 -9.65
C ALA A 168 -20.93 3.52 -11.02
N PRO A 169 -22.14 4.09 -11.11
CA PRO A 169 -22.63 4.73 -12.33
C PRO A 169 -21.74 5.92 -12.73
N HIS A 170 -21.23 5.92 -13.97
CA HIS A 170 -20.48 7.01 -14.60
C HIS A 170 -20.75 6.98 -16.11
N PRO A 171 -20.84 8.14 -16.80
CA PRO A 171 -21.05 8.21 -18.26
C PRO A 171 -20.03 7.39 -19.06
N HIS A 172 -18.80 7.26 -18.56
CA HIS A 172 -17.73 6.47 -19.19
C HIS A 172 -17.46 5.14 -18.46
N ASN A 173 -18.53 4.46 -18.03
CA ASN A 173 -18.42 3.20 -17.28
C ASN A 173 -17.88 2.00 -18.07
N SER A 174 -17.97 2.07 -19.40
CA SER A 174 -17.30 1.10 -20.27
C SER A 174 -15.98 1.68 -20.74
N MET A 175 -14.94 0.83 -20.72
CA MET A 175 -13.61 1.23 -21.20
C MET A 175 -13.63 1.60 -22.69
N ASP A 176 -14.48 0.95 -23.48
CA ASP A 176 -14.63 1.23 -24.90
C ASP A 176 -15.19 2.64 -25.12
N VAL A 177 -16.16 3.05 -24.30
CA VAL A 177 -16.75 4.40 -24.32
C VAL A 177 -15.71 5.44 -23.91
N LEU A 178 -14.89 5.14 -22.91
CA LEU A 178 -13.81 6.02 -22.48
C LEU A 178 -12.76 6.21 -23.60
N LEU A 179 -12.29 5.12 -24.21
CA LEU A 179 -11.29 5.17 -25.28
C LEU A 179 -11.82 5.87 -26.54
N GLN A 180 -13.09 5.63 -26.90
CA GLN A 180 -13.75 6.33 -28.00
C GLN A 180 -13.88 7.83 -27.72
N HIS A 181 -14.25 8.21 -26.50
CA HIS A 181 -14.33 9.61 -26.11
C HIS A 181 -12.96 10.29 -26.13
N MET A 182 -11.91 9.63 -25.61
CA MET A 182 -10.53 10.11 -25.69
C MET A 182 -10.09 10.39 -27.13
N GLN A 183 -10.42 9.46 -28.04
CA GLN A 183 -10.14 9.61 -29.46
C GLN A 183 -10.87 10.82 -30.05
N GLN A 184 -12.16 10.99 -29.73
CA GLN A 184 -12.97 12.13 -30.19
C GLN A 184 -12.48 13.47 -29.64
N SER A 185 -11.96 13.50 -28.41
CA SER A 185 -11.36 14.70 -27.81
C SER A 185 -9.96 15.02 -28.38
N GLY A 186 -9.42 14.19 -29.29
CA GLY A 186 -8.08 14.37 -29.85
C GLY A 186 -6.94 14.11 -28.86
N LEU A 187 -7.23 13.51 -27.71
CA LEU A 187 -6.23 13.29 -26.66
C LEU A 187 -5.42 12.02 -26.95
N ARG A 188 -4.09 12.17 -27.05
CA ARG A 188 -3.18 11.05 -27.32
C ARG A 188 -2.83 10.30 -26.04
N LEU A 189 -2.82 8.97 -26.12
CA LEU A 189 -2.33 8.10 -25.03
C LEU A 189 -0.82 8.27 -24.86
N ASN A 190 -0.39 8.69 -23.67
CA ASN A 190 1.01 8.67 -23.24
C ASN A 190 1.27 7.48 -22.29
N ASP A 191 2.54 7.30 -21.90
CA ASP A 191 2.96 6.18 -21.04
C ASP A 191 2.23 6.15 -19.69
N GLU A 192 2.10 7.29 -19.02
CA GLU A 192 1.44 7.36 -17.71
C GLU A 192 -0.05 7.02 -17.79
N MET A 193 -0.74 7.53 -18.81
CA MET A 193 -2.16 7.27 -19.03
C MET A 193 -2.41 5.82 -19.37
N LEU A 194 -1.55 5.21 -20.19
CA LEU A 194 -1.66 3.79 -20.53
C LEU A 194 -1.39 2.90 -19.31
N VAL A 195 -0.41 3.22 -18.45
CA VAL A 195 -0.22 2.52 -17.17
C VAL A 195 -1.48 2.59 -16.30
N ARG A 196 -2.13 3.75 -16.20
CA ARG A 196 -3.38 3.92 -15.43
C ARG A 196 -4.53 3.12 -16.03
N LEU A 197 -4.65 3.11 -17.36
CA LEU A 197 -5.62 2.30 -18.07
C LEU A 197 -5.45 0.82 -17.73
N LEU A 198 -4.22 0.30 -17.77
CA LEU A 198 -3.93 -1.10 -17.39
C LEU A 198 -4.31 -1.38 -15.92
N HIS A 199 -4.07 -0.44 -15.01
CA HIS A 199 -4.50 -0.57 -13.62
C HIS A 199 -6.02 -0.55 -13.44
N ALA A 200 -6.75 0.25 -14.21
CA ALA A 200 -8.22 0.25 -14.24
C ALA A 200 -8.75 -1.08 -14.80
N LEU A 201 -8.22 -1.54 -15.94
CA LEU A 201 -8.55 -2.82 -16.58
C LEU A 201 -8.37 -4.03 -15.65
N SER A 202 -7.35 -3.99 -14.79
CA SER A 202 -7.07 -5.07 -13.84
C SER A 202 -8.04 -5.10 -12.63
N ALA A 203 -8.79 -4.03 -12.36
CA ALA A 203 -9.61 -3.91 -11.16
C ALA A 203 -10.73 -4.96 -11.05
N PRO A 204 -11.52 -5.25 -12.10
CA PRO A 204 -12.52 -6.32 -12.08
C PRO A 204 -11.91 -7.69 -11.76
N VAL A 205 -10.73 -8.00 -12.30
CA VAL A 205 -10.03 -9.27 -12.06
C VAL A 205 -9.52 -9.37 -10.63
N ARG A 206 -8.99 -8.27 -10.06
CA ARG A 206 -8.59 -8.22 -8.64
C ARG A 206 -9.79 -8.49 -7.73
N ARG A 207 -10.93 -7.81 -7.97
CA ARG A 207 -12.17 -8.01 -7.21
C ARG A 207 -12.68 -9.45 -7.33
N ALA A 208 -12.66 -10.03 -8.54
CA ALA A 208 -13.00 -11.43 -8.76
C ALA A 208 -12.07 -12.40 -7.99
N THR A 209 -10.78 -12.09 -7.94
CA THR A 209 -9.78 -12.89 -7.23
C THR A 209 -9.99 -12.84 -5.72
N SER A 210 -10.27 -11.66 -5.17
CA SER A 210 -10.61 -11.50 -3.74
C SER A 210 -11.94 -12.14 -3.36
N ALA A 211 -12.91 -12.15 -4.28
CA ALA A 211 -14.19 -12.83 -4.10
C ALA A 211 -14.11 -14.35 -4.30
N HIS A 212 -12.92 -14.90 -4.61
CA HIS A 212 -12.70 -16.33 -4.84
C HIS A 212 -13.67 -16.93 -5.88
N LEU A 213 -13.91 -16.20 -6.97
CA LEU A 213 -14.78 -16.66 -8.06
C LEU A 213 -14.25 -17.97 -8.67
N GLY A 214 -15.19 -18.81 -9.15
CA GLY A 214 -14.89 -20.06 -9.86
C GLY A 214 -14.28 -19.82 -11.24
N THR A 215 -13.80 -20.90 -11.85
CA THR A 215 -13.00 -20.86 -13.09
C THR A 215 -13.72 -20.18 -14.25
N GLU A 216 -14.97 -20.53 -14.52
CA GLU A 216 -15.76 -19.95 -15.63
C GLU A 216 -15.94 -18.44 -15.49
N ARG A 217 -16.41 -17.98 -14.32
CA ARG A 217 -16.62 -16.55 -14.04
C ARG A 217 -15.29 -15.78 -14.05
N MET A 218 -14.20 -16.41 -13.60
CA MET A 218 -12.87 -15.81 -13.69
C MET A 218 -12.44 -15.65 -15.15
N ALA A 219 -12.65 -16.65 -16.00
CA ALA A 219 -12.34 -16.59 -17.42
C ALA A 219 -13.13 -15.47 -18.12
N GLN A 220 -14.41 -15.30 -17.80
CA GLN A 220 -15.25 -14.21 -18.32
C GLN A 220 -14.71 -12.81 -17.95
N LYS A 221 -14.06 -12.65 -16.79
CA LYS A 221 -13.44 -11.39 -16.38
C LYS A 221 -12.06 -11.18 -16.99
N VAL A 222 -11.29 -12.26 -17.17
CA VAL A 222 -9.91 -12.18 -17.67
C VAL A 222 -9.84 -12.03 -19.20
N ALA A 223 -10.67 -12.76 -19.94
CA ALA A 223 -10.64 -12.76 -21.41
C ALA A 223 -10.69 -11.35 -22.05
N PRO A 224 -11.61 -10.43 -21.68
CA PRO A 224 -11.64 -9.10 -22.29
C PRO A 224 -10.38 -8.29 -21.96
N VAL A 225 -9.86 -8.39 -20.74
CA VAL A 225 -8.64 -7.69 -20.33
C VAL A 225 -7.44 -8.22 -21.09
N GLN A 226 -7.31 -9.55 -21.23
CA GLN A 226 -6.22 -10.17 -21.98
C GLN A 226 -6.22 -9.71 -23.44
N ARG A 227 -7.38 -9.69 -24.11
CA ARG A 227 -7.49 -9.24 -25.50
C ARG A 227 -7.03 -7.79 -25.68
N LEU A 228 -7.41 -6.88 -24.77
CA LEU A 228 -6.98 -5.49 -24.82
C LEU A 228 -5.47 -5.35 -24.59
N VAL A 229 -4.91 -6.08 -23.62
CA VAL A 229 -3.46 -6.07 -23.36
C VAL A 229 -2.68 -6.61 -24.56
N ASP A 230 -3.16 -7.70 -25.18
CA ASP A 230 -2.56 -8.24 -26.40
C ASP A 230 -2.61 -7.22 -27.56
N ALA A 231 -3.76 -6.56 -27.75
CA ALA A 231 -3.93 -5.53 -28.77
C ALA A 231 -3.00 -4.33 -28.54
N PHE A 232 -2.89 -3.83 -27.30
CA PHE A 232 -1.98 -2.73 -26.98
C PHE A 232 -0.51 -3.13 -27.16
N PHE A 233 -0.14 -4.36 -26.79
CA PHE A 233 1.22 -4.85 -27.00
C PHE A 233 1.56 -4.94 -28.48
N VAL A 234 0.67 -5.50 -29.30
CA VAL A 234 0.85 -5.56 -30.76
C VAL A 234 0.93 -4.16 -31.35
N TRP A 235 0.03 -3.26 -30.95
CA TRP A 235 0.02 -1.86 -31.38
C TRP A 235 1.35 -1.17 -31.06
N LEU A 236 1.89 -1.32 -29.85
CA LEU A 236 3.18 -0.72 -29.51
C LEU A 236 4.35 -1.34 -30.30
N CYS A 237 4.36 -2.66 -30.48
CA CYS A 237 5.52 -3.36 -31.06
C CYS A 237 5.54 -3.40 -32.60
N HIS A 238 4.41 -3.20 -33.27
CA HIS A 238 4.31 -3.33 -34.74
C HIS A 238 4.03 -2.01 -35.46
N HIS A 239 3.82 -0.90 -34.74
CA HIS A 239 3.74 0.43 -35.37
C HIS A 239 5.08 1.15 -35.29
N ASP A 240 5.80 1.17 -36.41
CA ASP A 240 7.09 1.86 -36.57
C ASP A 240 7.02 3.37 -36.26
N ALA A 241 5.82 3.94 -36.20
CA ALA A 241 5.59 5.34 -35.88
C ALA A 241 5.76 5.69 -34.39
N LEU A 242 5.76 4.70 -33.48
CA LEU A 242 5.84 4.95 -32.05
C LEU A 242 7.22 4.58 -31.50
N PRO A 243 7.94 5.51 -30.84
CA PRO A 243 9.17 5.17 -30.15
C PRO A 243 8.82 4.29 -28.94
N LEU A 244 9.10 2.98 -29.02
CA LEU A 244 8.89 2.03 -27.91
C LEU A 244 9.51 2.51 -26.59
N ALA A 245 10.65 3.21 -26.68
CA ALA A 245 11.31 3.83 -25.54
C ALA A 245 10.45 4.87 -24.78
N ALA A 246 9.47 5.49 -25.45
CA ALA A 246 8.54 6.41 -24.80
C ALA A 246 7.46 5.69 -23.98
N PHE A 247 7.27 4.38 -24.14
CA PHE A 247 6.23 3.57 -23.49
C PHE A 247 6.80 2.47 -22.58
N ARG A 248 8.04 2.64 -22.10
CA ARG A 248 8.77 1.65 -21.30
C ARG A 248 7.99 1.20 -20.06
N HIS A 249 7.33 2.11 -19.34
CA HIS A 249 6.57 1.73 -18.15
C HIS A 249 5.33 0.91 -18.53
N SER A 250 4.59 1.34 -19.55
CA SER A 250 3.42 0.64 -20.05
C SER A 250 3.75 -0.78 -20.47
N LEU A 251 4.85 -0.99 -21.21
CA LEU A 251 5.30 -2.33 -21.61
C LEU A 251 5.56 -3.23 -20.39
N ALA A 252 6.27 -2.74 -19.38
CA ALA A 252 6.50 -3.50 -18.15
C ALA A 252 5.17 -3.81 -17.43
N HIS A 253 4.27 -2.83 -17.33
CA HIS A 253 2.96 -2.97 -16.70
C HIS A 253 2.02 -3.92 -17.47
N MET A 254 2.10 -3.99 -18.80
CA MET A 254 1.37 -4.96 -19.62
C MET A 254 1.81 -6.39 -19.31
N LEU A 255 3.11 -6.64 -19.30
CA LEU A 255 3.67 -7.97 -18.99
C LEU A 255 3.33 -8.40 -17.56
N GLU A 256 3.39 -7.48 -16.60
CA GLU A 256 2.97 -7.73 -15.22
C GLU A 256 1.47 -8.01 -15.09
N LEU A 257 0.65 -7.28 -15.85
CA LEU A 257 -0.78 -7.54 -15.91
C LEU A 257 -1.05 -8.93 -16.47
N GLU A 258 -0.41 -9.34 -17.56
CA GLU A 258 -0.56 -10.71 -18.09
C GLU A 258 -0.17 -11.79 -17.06
N LEU A 259 0.93 -11.58 -16.33
CA LEU A 259 1.31 -12.47 -15.23
C LEU A 259 0.24 -12.50 -14.12
N GLN A 260 -0.36 -11.36 -13.81
CA GLN A 260 -1.46 -11.27 -12.83
C GLN A 260 -2.73 -11.99 -13.33
N LEU A 261 -3.10 -11.83 -14.60
CA LEU A 261 -4.24 -12.49 -15.22
C LEU A 261 -4.07 -14.01 -15.18
N LEU A 262 -2.90 -14.50 -15.58
CA LEU A 262 -2.54 -15.92 -15.51
C LEU A 262 -2.59 -16.45 -14.06
N ALA A 263 -2.05 -15.68 -13.11
CA ALA A 263 -2.05 -16.05 -11.71
C ALA A 263 -3.46 -16.07 -11.09
N ALA A 264 -4.38 -15.22 -11.56
CA ALA A 264 -5.78 -15.17 -11.14
C ALA A 264 -6.58 -16.35 -11.68
N GLN A 265 -6.43 -16.67 -12.98
CA GLN A 265 -7.03 -17.86 -13.58
C GLN A 265 -6.56 -19.14 -12.87
N HIS A 266 -5.26 -19.28 -12.66
CA HIS A 266 -4.71 -20.44 -11.95
C HIS A 266 -5.20 -20.54 -10.51
N GLN A 267 -5.38 -19.41 -9.81
CA GLN A 267 -5.93 -19.40 -8.47
C GLN A 267 -7.39 -19.90 -8.43
N ALA A 268 -8.20 -19.59 -9.44
CA ALA A 268 -9.55 -20.13 -9.56
C ALA A 268 -9.53 -21.65 -9.76
N VAL A 269 -8.70 -22.14 -10.70
CA VAL A 269 -8.49 -23.58 -10.95
C VAL A 269 -8.03 -24.31 -9.69
N MET A 270 -7.05 -23.75 -8.98
CA MET A 270 -6.57 -24.32 -7.71
C MET A 270 -7.66 -24.36 -6.64
N SER A 271 -8.49 -23.33 -6.56
CA SER A 271 -9.56 -23.25 -5.56
C SER A 271 -10.64 -24.31 -5.83
N GLU A 272 -11.01 -24.48 -7.09
CA GLU A 272 -11.94 -25.50 -7.53
C GLU A 272 -11.39 -26.92 -7.34
N ALA A 273 -10.14 -27.17 -7.74
CA ALA A 273 -9.48 -28.46 -7.51
C ALA A 273 -9.43 -28.82 -6.02
N ARG A 274 -9.18 -27.84 -5.13
CA ARG A 274 -9.22 -28.06 -3.67
C ARG A 274 -10.62 -28.40 -3.16
N ARG A 275 -11.67 -27.74 -3.67
CA ARG A 275 -13.07 -28.06 -3.31
C ARG A 275 -13.44 -29.47 -3.77
N ASN A 276 -12.94 -29.88 -4.93
CA ASN A 276 -13.19 -31.20 -5.53
C ASN A 276 -12.18 -32.27 -5.08
N HIS A 277 -11.30 -31.97 -4.11
CA HIS A 277 -10.23 -32.86 -3.65
C HIS A 277 -9.33 -33.44 -4.76
N ARG A 278 -9.16 -32.72 -5.88
CA ARG A 278 -8.31 -33.12 -7.00
C ARG A 278 -6.88 -32.57 -6.85
N PRO A 279 -5.86 -33.32 -7.29
CA PRO A 279 -4.50 -32.81 -7.34
C PRO A 279 -4.41 -31.66 -8.35
N CYS A 280 -3.70 -30.59 -7.99
CA CYS A 280 -3.46 -29.44 -8.86
C CYS A 280 -2.08 -28.87 -8.57
N SER A 281 -1.37 -28.46 -9.63
CA SER A 281 -0.09 -27.78 -9.50
C SER A 281 -0.25 -26.47 -8.71
N PRO A 282 0.67 -26.13 -7.79
CA PRO A 282 0.64 -24.84 -7.09
C PRO A 282 0.95 -23.64 -7.99
N PHE A 283 1.46 -23.87 -9.20
CA PHE A 283 1.85 -22.83 -10.16
C PHE A 283 1.25 -23.06 -11.55
N PRO A 284 1.07 -21.99 -12.35
CA PRO A 284 0.57 -22.10 -13.71
C PRO A 284 1.45 -23.00 -14.61
N PRO A 285 0.88 -23.57 -15.69
CA PRO A 285 1.62 -24.35 -16.66
C PRO A 285 2.76 -23.57 -17.31
N ARG A 286 3.87 -24.27 -17.63
CA ARG A 286 5.05 -23.66 -18.29
C ARG A 286 4.70 -23.05 -19.66
N ALA A 287 3.84 -23.71 -20.43
CA ALA A 287 3.41 -23.22 -21.76
C ALA A 287 2.75 -21.83 -21.69
N SER A 288 1.93 -21.57 -20.67
CA SER A 288 1.28 -20.27 -20.47
C SER A 288 2.30 -19.16 -20.18
N LEU A 289 3.38 -19.47 -19.45
CA LEU A 289 4.46 -18.54 -19.16
C LEU A 289 5.40 -18.32 -20.35
N GLN A 290 5.53 -19.28 -21.26
CA GLN A 290 6.40 -19.15 -22.45
C GLN A 290 5.92 -18.02 -23.38
N LYS A 291 4.61 -17.80 -23.50
CA LYS A 291 4.06 -16.68 -24.28
C LYS A 291 4.52 -15.33 -23.74
N ILE A 292 4.43 -15.15 -22.42
CA ILE A 292 4.87 -13.91 -21.75
C ILE A 292 6.41 -13.76 -21.85
N ARG A 293 7.16 -14.88 -21.76
CA ARG A 293 8.62 -14.87 -21.99
C ARG A 293 8.98 -14.37 -23.39
N ALA A 294 8.28 -14.86 -24.41
CA ALA A 294 8.53 -14.44 -25.78
C ALA A 294 8.30 -12.92 -25.94
N LYS A 295 7.21 -12.40 -25.38
CA LYS A 295 6.96 -10.95 -25.35
C LYS A 295 8.05 -10.17 -24.61
N LEU A 296 8.50 -10.65 -23.45
CA LEU A 296 9.59 -10.01 -22.71
C LEU A 296 10.89 -9.97 -23.51
N VAL A 297 11.21 -11.02 -24.27
CA VAL A 297 12.40 -11.05 -25.14
C VAL A 297 12.31 -9.97 -26.22
N LEU A 298 11.13 -9.77 -26.83
CA LEU A 298 10.94 -8.74 -27.87
C LEU A 298 11.19 -7.32 -27.36
N VAL A 299 10.90 -7.03 -26.10
CA VAL A 299 11.05 -5.70 -25.50
C VAL A 299 12.20 -5.62 -24.50
N ALA A 300 13.09 -6.61 -24.47
CA ALA A 300 14.15 -6.71 -23.47
C ALA A 300 15.09 -5.51 -23.51
N ASP A 301 15.55 -5.12 -24.70
CA ASP A 301 16.46 -4.00 -24.88
C ASP A 301 15.79 -2.68 -24.48
N THR A 302 14.52 -2.51 -24.85
CA THR A 302 13.70 -1.35 -24.45
C THR A 302 13.52 -1.26 -22.94
N LEU A 303 13.28 -2.37 -22.25
CA LEU A 303 13.07 -2.37 -20.80
C LEU A 303 14.37 -2.36 -19.99
N SER A 304 15.49 -2.74 -20.60
CA SER A 304 16.80 -2.69 -19.97
C SER A 304 17.18 -1.24 -19.69
N GLY A 305 17.66 -0.97 -18.48
CA GLY A 305 17.98 0.38 -18.03
C GLY A 305 18.18 0.45 -16.52
N GLU A 306 18.39 1.66 -16.02
CA GLU A 306 18.67 1.90 -14.60
C GLU A 306 17.41 1.84 -13.71
N ASP A 307 16.22 2.00 -14.30
CA ASP A 307 14.93 2.06 -13.62
C ASP A 307 14.39 0.70 -13.12
N GLY A 308 15.06 -0.40 -13.46
CA GLY A 308 14.77 -1.73 -12.95
C GLY A 308 13.50 -2.37 -13.51
N LEU A 309 12.93 -1.83 -14.60
CA LEU A 309 11.68 -2.31 -15.20
C LEU A 309 11.82 -3.76 -15.69
N PHE A 310 12.93 -4.07 -16.37
CA PHE A 310 13.21 -5.41 -16.86
C PHE A 310 13.34 -6.43 -15.71
N GLU A 311 14.10 -6.10 -14.66
CA GLU A 311 14.28 -6.95 -13.48
C GLU A 311 12.95 -7.20 -12.79
N ARG A 312 12.09 -6.19 -12.69
CA ARG A 312 10.77 -6.30 -12.08
C ARG A 312 9.92 -7.37 -12.76
N VAL A 313 9.83 -7.34 -14.09
CA VAL A 313 9.08 -8.33 -14.88
C VAL A 313 9.72 -9.72 -14.76
N GLN A 314 11.06 -9.82 -14.85
CA GLN A 314 11.76 -11.09 -14.71
C GLN A 314 11.53 -11.75 -13.34
N ILE A 315 11.63 -10.96 -12.27
CA ILE A 315 11.39 -11.43 -10.89
C ILE A 315 9.94 -11.91 -10.75
N ALA A 316 8.97 -11.15 -11.26
CA ALA A 316 7.55 -11.52 -11.21
C ALA A 316 7.29 -12.82 -11.98
N MET A 317 7.91 -13.00 -13.13
CA MET A 317 7.82 -14.20 -13.94
C MET A 317 8.44 -15.41 -13.27
N ASP A 318 9.63 -15.27 -12.68
CA ASP A 318 10.31 -16.33 -11.94
C ASP A 318 9.50 -16.75 -10.71
N ALA A 319 9.02 -15.78 -9.94
CA ALA A 319 8.16 -16.02 -8.79
C ALA A 319 6.87 -16.74 -9.18
N THR A 320 6.18 -16.30 -10.24
CA THR A 320 4.94 -16.91 -10.74
C THR A 320 5.17 -18.34 -11.24
N SER A 321 6.36 -18.64 -11.77
CA SER A 321 6.76 -19.98 -12.19
C SER A 321 7.14 -20.93 -11.04
N GLY A 322 7.10 -20.45 -9.78
CA GLY A 322 7.53 -21.21 -8.60
C GLY A 322 9.05 -21.26 -8.40
N ARG A 323 9.82 -20.49 -9.18
CA ARG A 323 11.28 -20.32 -9.09
C ARG A 323 11.64 -19.23 -8.08
N SER A 324 11.21 -19.41 -6.83
CA SER A 324 11.37 -18.40 -5.78
C SER A 324 12.83 -18.11 -5.45
N ARG A 325 13.74 -19.09 -5.59
CA ARG A 325 15.17 -18.91 -5.30
C ARG A 325 15.80 -17.98 -6.33
N GLU A 326 15.53 -18.20 -7.60
CA GLU A 326 16.00 -17.38 -8.72
C GLU A 326 15.43 -15.97 -8.64
N ALA A 327 14.13 -15.84 -8.36
CA ALA A 327 13.49 -14.54 -8.15
C ALA A 327 14.10 -13.78 -6.97
N THR A 328 14.42 -14.47 -5.87
CA THR A 328 15.06 -13.85 -4.70
C THR A 328 16.50 -13.42 -5.00
N ALA A 329 17.28 -14.25 -5.71
CA ALA A 329 18.64 -13.92 -6.10
C ALA A 329 18.69 -12.69 -7.02
N LYS A 330 17.77 -12.59 -7.98
CA LYS A 330 17.63 -11.39 -8.84
C LYS A 330 17.25 -10.15 -8.04
N LEU A 331 16.33 -10.28 -7.08
CA LEU A 331 15.98 -9.18 -6.19
C LEU A 331 17.18 -8.74 -5.34
N GLN A 332 17.98 -9.68 -4.81
CA GLN A 332 19.19 -9.36 -4.07
C GLN A 332 20.20 -8.58 -4.92
N ALA A 333 20.43 -9.03 -6.16
CA ALA A 333 21.31 -8.35 -7.10
C ALA A 333 20.81 -6.95 -7.44
N TRP A 334 19.50 -6.78 -7.63
CA TRP A 334 18.90 -5.47 -7.90
C TRP A 334 19.04 -4.51 -6.71
N ILE A 335 18.75 -4.99 -5.49
CA ILE A 335 18.91 -4.18 -4.26
C ILE A 335 20.37 -3.75 -4.07
N ALA A 336 21.34 -4.63 -4.40
CA ALA A 336 22.76 -4.30 -4.31
C ALA A 336 23.20 -3.26 -5.35
N ARG A 337 22.54 -3.23 -6.53
CA ARG A 337 22.88 -2.34 -7.63
C ARG A 337 22.27 -0.94 -7.47
N ASP A 338 21.03 -0.85 -6.98
CA ASP A 338 20.27 0.41 -6.98
C ASP A 338 19.58 0.65 -5.63
N ALA A 339 20.05 1.70 -4.94
CA ALA A 339 19.55 2.14 -3.65
C ALA A 339 18.68 3.42 -3.72
N SER A 340 18.22 3.82 -4.90
CA SER A 340 17.35 4.99 -5.08
C SER A 340 15.98 4.82 -4.40
N ASP A 341 15.37 5.92 -3.95
CA ASP A 341 14.05 5.89 -3.30
C ASP A 341 12.94 5.36 -4.22
N SER A 342 13.05 5.60 -5.53
CA SER A 342 12.16 5.06 -6.57
C SER A 342 12.28 3.55 -6.70
N ALA A 343 13.52 3.01 -6.75
CA ALA A 343 13.75 1.59 -6.87
C ALA A 343 13.33 0.82 -5.61
N ARG A 344 13.60 1.36 -4.41
CA ARG A 344 13.22 0.74 -3.14
C ARG A 344 11.73 0.42 -3.05
N GLU A 345 10.86 1.28 -3.57
CA GLU A 345 9.42 1.01 -3.62
C GLU A 345 9.09 -0.21 -4.47
N TRP A 346 9.70 -0.33 -5.65
CA TRP A 346 9.48 -1.46 -6.53
C TRP A 346 10.14 -2.74 -6.01
N GLN A 347 11.32 -2.65 -5.40
CA GLN A 347 11.99 -3.77 -4.73
C GLN A 347 11.14 -4.32 -3.57
N ARG A 348 10.51 -3.45 -2.75
CA ARG A 348 9.55 -3.87 -1.72
C ARG A 348 8.34 -4.60 -2.32
N ARG A 349 7.78 -4.09 -3.42
CA ARG A 349 6.66 -4.74 -4.12
C ARG A 349 7.06 -6.10 -4.69
N ALA A 350 8.24 -6.21 -5.29
CA ALA A 350 8.80 -7.46 -5.77
C ALA A 350 8.98 -8.48 -4.63
N LEU A 351 9.50 -8.04 -3.48
CA LEU A 351 9.63 -8.86 -2.28
C LEU A 351 8.27 -9.43 -1.83
N VAL A 352 7.25 -8.57 -1.74
CA VAL A 352 5.88 -8.97 -1.39
C VAL A 352 5.31 -9.97 -2.41
N HIS A 353 5.58 -9.74 -3.71
CA HIS A 353 5.15 -10.65 -4.77
C HIS A 353 5.81 -12.03 -4.64
N ILE A 354 7.14 -12.10 -4.51
CA ILE A 354 7.88 -13.36 -4.32
C ILE A 354 7.34 -14.11 -3.09
N PHE A 355 7.17 -13.41 -1.97
CA PHE A 355 6.65 -14.00 -0.73
C PHE A 355 5.23 -14.56 -0.93
N SER A 356 4.39 -13.83 -1.66
CA SER A 356 3.01 -14.24 -1.96
C SER A 356 2.95 -15.47 -2.86
N GLN A 357 3.83 -15.58 -3.86
CA GLN A 357 3.96 -16.78 -4.68
C GLN A 357 4.53 -17.96 -3.88
N ALA A 358 5.52 -17.72 -3.02
CA ALA A 358 6.07 -18.73 -2.13
C ALA A 358 4.98 -19.34 -1.22
N CYS A 359 4.00 -18.54 -0.79
CA CYS A 359 2.86 -19.03 0.01
C CYS A 359 2.00 -20.09 -0.70
N ARG A 360 2.08 -20.20 -2.04
CA ARG A 360 1.31 -21.17 -2.86
C ARG A 360 1.88 -22.59 -2.80
N HIS A 361 3.16 -22.77 -2.45
CA HIS A 361 3.72 -24.12 -2.24
C HIS A 361 3.00 -24.85 -1.11
N ALA A 362 3.10 -26.18 -1.11
CA ALA A 362 2.64 -27.02 0.00
C ALA A 362 3.23 -26.55 1.35
N ARG A 363 2.48 -26.70 2.45
CA ARG A 363 2.78 -26.13 3.78
C ARG A 363 4.24 -26.28 4.26
N PRO A 364 4.89 -27.45 4.19
CA PRO A 364 6.30 -27.54 4.59
C PRO A 364 7.24 -26.92 3.55
N ARG A 365 6.94 -27.09 2.25
CA ARG A 365 7.79 -26.64 1.13
C ARG A 365 7.85 -25.12 0.98
N ARG A 366 6.84 -24.37 1.47
CA ARG A 366 6.83 -22.89 1.39
C ARG A 366 7.76 -22.19 2.39
N LEU A 367 8.10 -22.81 3.52
CA LEU A 367 8.75 -22.08 4.62
C LEU A 367 10.17 -21.62 4.27
N MET A 368 10.96 -22.47 3.63
CA MET A 368 12.32 -22.12 3.21
C MET A 368 12.34 -20.97 2.19
N PRO A 369 11.56 -21.01 1.08
CA PRO A 369 11.44 -19.87 0.17
C PRO A 369 10.97 -18.58 0.84
N MET A 370 9.99 -18.66 1.75
CA MET A 370 9.51 -17.51 2.51
C MET A 370 10.64 -16.91 3.38
N LEU A 371 11.37 -17.73 4.11
CA LEU A 371 12.49 -17.25 4.96
C LEU A 371 13.62 -16.63 4.13
N HIS A 372 13.94 -17.22 2.97
CA HIS A 372 14.95 -16.65 2.07
C HIS A 372 14.54 -15.28 1.54
N THR A 373 13.25 -15.13 1.19
CA THR A 373 12.68 -13.83 0.79
C THR A 373 12.73 -12.81 1.94
N LEU A 374 12.37 -13.20 3.16
CA LEU A 374 12.46 -12.33 4.34
C LEU A 374 13.90 -11.93 4.68
N SER A 375 14.86 -12.84 4.47
CA SER A 375 16.28 -12.56 4.69
C SER A 375 16.80 -11.49 3.74
N THR A 376 16.31 -11.47 2.50
CA THR A 376 16.57 -10.39 1.53
C THR A 376 15.98 -9.07 2.00
N GLY A 377 14.78 -9.12 2.58
CA GLY A 377 14.13 -7.97 3.19
C GLY A 377 14.69 -7.54 4.55
N ALA A 378 15.77 -8.14 5.05
CA ALA A 378 16.33 -7.75 6.35
C ALA A 378 17.10 -6.42 6.31
N GLN A 379 17.43 -5.91 5.13
CA GLN A 379 18.20 -4.68 4.96
C GLN A 379 17.38 -3.45 5.39
N ALA A 380 17.90 -2.68 6.35
CA ALA A 380 17.23 -1.52 6.93
C ALA A 380 16.84 -0.46 5.88
N ASP A 381 17.73 -0.24 4.92
CA ASP A 381 17.60 0.82 3.91
C ASP A 381 16.41 0.61 2.98
N LEU A 382 16.01 -0.65 2.77
CA LEU A 382 14.81 -0.98 2.01
C LEU A 382 13.53 -0.48 2.68
N TRP A 383 13.53 -0.24 3.99
CA TRP A 383 12.36 0.12 4.80
C TRP A 383 12.43 1.52 5.40
N ARG A 384 13.42 2.33 5.01
CA ARG A 384 13.44 3.75 5.35
C ARG A 384 12.21 4.44 4.76
N LEU A 385 11.67 5.41 5.50
CA LEU A 385 10.60 6.28 5.00
C LEU A 385 11.13 7.04 3.77
N PRO A 386 10.38 7.10 2.66
CA PRO A 386 10.76 7.91 1.52
C PRO A 386 10.88 9.37 1.97
N THR A 387 11.93 10.07 1.52
CA THR A 387 12.09 11.50 1.79
C THR A 387 10.98 12.36 1.18
N SER A 388 10.28 11.84 0.16
CA SER A 388 9.37 12.58 -0.71
C SER A 388 7.89 12.14 -0.66
N ARG A 389 7.51 11.09 0.09
CA ARG A 389 6.14 10.54 0.08
C ARG A 389 5.60 10.18 1.48
N THR A 390 4.38 10.62 1.77
CA THR A 390 3.59 10.32 2.99
C THR A 390 2.82 9.00 2.88
N THR A 391 3.46 7.93 2.40
CA THR A 391 2.85 6.59 2.47
C THR A 391 3.02 6.01 3.88
N SER A 392 2.10 5.14 4.31
CA SER A 392 2.21 4.39 5.59
C SER A 392 3.61 3.82 5.77
N ALA A 393 4.12 3.79 7.01
CA ALA A 393 5.47 3.31 7.31
C ALA A 393 5.79 1.98 6.61
N PRO A 394 6.71 1.95 5.63
CA PRO A 394 6.94 0.78 4.78
C PRO A 394 7.33 -0.46 5.61
N ALA A 395 7.96 -0.24 6.77
CA ALA A 395 8.30 -1.27 7.74
C ALA A 395 7.09 -2.09 8.24
N ALA A 396 5.87 -1.54 8.26
CA ALA A 396 4.66 -2.29 8.65
C ALA A 396 4.38 -3.48 7.71
N THR A 397 4.72 -3.36 6.42
CA THR A 397 4.60 -4.45 5.45
C THR A 397 5.53 -5.60 5.81
N LEU A 398 6.79 -5.31 6.17
CA LEU A 398 7.75 -6.32 6.61
C LEU A 398 7.25 -7.10 7.85
N VAL A 399 6.70 -6.38 8.84
CA VAL A 399 6.09 -7.00 10.04
C VAL A 399 4.93 -7.94 9.66
N ARG A 400 4.09 -7.55 8.70
CA ARG A 400 2.98 -8.41 8.20
C ARG A 400 3.51 -9.68 7.53
N LEU A 401 4.59 -9.59 6.75
CA LEU A 401 5.21 -10.75 6.12
C LEU A 401 5.79 -11.71 7.17
N TRP A 402 6.52 -11.19 8.16
CA TRP A 402 7.01 -11.97 9.30
C TRP A 402 5.88 -12.63 10.08
N THR A 403 4.81 -11.90 10.37
CA THR A 403 3.61 -12.41 11.04
C THR A 403 3.02 -13.59 10.28
N ARG A 404 2.93 -13.50 8.94
CA ARG A 404 2.43 -14.57 8.07
C ARG A 404 3.36 -15.78 8.03
N TYR A 405 4.68 -15.56 8.02
CA TYR A 405 5.67 -16.64 8.10
C TYR A 405 5.59 -17.39 9.43
N ILE A 406 5.61 -16.69 10.56
CA ILE A 406 5.48 -17.30 11.89
C ILE A 406 4.14 -18.01 12.05
N GLY A 407 3.05 -17.44 11.54
CA GLY A 407 1.76 -18.13 11.46
C GLY A 407 1.84 -19.43 10.67
N ALA A 408 2.45 -19.41 9.48
CA ALA A 408 2.63 -20.60 8.65
C ALA A 408 3.48 -21.69 9.33
N TRP A 409 4.57 -21.30 9.99
CA TRP A 409 5.42 -22.22 10.77
C TRP A 409 4.68 -22.80 11.98
N THR A 410 3.96 -21.97 12.73
CA THR A 410 3.13 -22.39 13.88
C THR A 410 2.09 -23.43 13.48
N HIS A 411 1.39 -23.21 12.35
CA HIS A 411 0.45 -24.19 11.81
C HIS A 411 1.12 -25.49 11.38
N MET A 412 2.38 -25.46 10.93
CA MET A 412 3.12 -26.66 10.58
C MET A 412 3.51 -27.47 11.83
N ILE A 413 4.05 -26.81 12.87
CA ILE A 413 4.33 -27.44 14.17
C ILE A 413 3.06 -28.06 14.77
N GLY A 414 1.91 -27.45 14.50
CA GLY A 414 0.61 -28.12 14.56
C GLY A 414 -0.30 -27.54 15.61
N VAL A 415 -1.06 -26.53 15.22
CA VAL A 415 -2.36 -26.25 15.84
C VAL A 415 -3.27 -27.44 15.46
N ARG A 416 -3.88 -28.12 16.45
CA ARG A 416 -4.75 -29.32 16.30
C ARG A 416 -4.06 -30.68 16.04
N ARG A 417 -2.73 -30.78 16.16
CA ARG A 417 -2.04 -32.09 16.16
C ARG A 417 -1.96 -32.67 17.58
N GLY A 418 -2.01 -34.00 17.71
CA GLY A 418 -1.70 -34.68 18.97
C GLY A 418 -0.27 -34.43 19.43
N ARG A 419 -0.02 -34.52 20.74
CA ARG A 419 1.28 -34.17 21.37
C ARG A 419 2.48 -34.84 20.69
N ARG A 420 2.40 -36.15 20.41
CA ARG A 420 3.46 -36.93 19.73
C ARG A 420 3.81 -36.38 18.35
N THR A 421 2.81 -35.99 17.57
CA THR A 421 3.03 -35.45 16.22
C THR A 421 3.67 -34.07 16.25
N ARG A 422 3.33 -33.22 17.23
CA ARG A 422 3.98 -31.90 17.41
C ARG A 422 5.47 -32.05 17.71
N VAL A 423 5.81 -32.95 18.62
CA VAL A 423 7.20 -33.27 18.98
C VAL A 423 7.97 -33.75 17.75
N ARG A 424 7.43 -34.74 17.03
CA ARG A 424 8.05 -35.28 15.80
C ARG A 424 8.32 -34.17 14.79
N VAL A 425 7.38 -33.27 14.57
CA VAL A 425 7.52 -32.18 13.59
C VAL A 425 8.53 -31.12 14.06
N ALA A 426 8.55 -30.82 15.36
CA ALA A 426 9.53 -29.90 15.95
C ALA A 426 10.98 -30.40 15.84
N GLN A 427 11.19 -31.72 15.81
CA GLN A 427 12.50 -32.35 15.61
C GLN A 427 12.95 -32.40 14.14
N THR A 428 12.04 -32.18 13.17
CA THR A 428 12.41 -32.18 11.74
C THR A 428 13.29 -30.98 11.38
N PRO A 429 13.98 -30.99 10.22
CA PRO A 429 14.73 -29.82 9.73
C PRO A 429 13.88 -28.54 9.60
N LEU A 430 12.56 -28.67 9.45
CA LEU A 430 11.63 -27.54 9.36
C LEU A 430 11.11 -27.08 10.74
N GLY A 431 11.44 -27.81 11.81
CA GLY A 431 11.06 -27.54 13.19
C GLY A 431 11.96 -26.50 13.86
N TRP A 432 12.69 -26.89 14.91
CA TRP A 432 13.65 -26.00 15.60
C TRP A 432 14.77 -25.46 14.69
N PRO A 433 15.45 -26.25 13.84
CA PRO A 433 16.57 -25.73 13.04
C PRO A 433 16.17 -24.56 12.13
N LEU A 434 15.00 -24.64 11.50
CA LEU A 434 14.46 -23.57 10.67
C LEU A 434 14.02 -22.36 11.50
N LEU A 435 13.37 -22.60 12.65
CA LEU A 435 12.98 -21.52 13.57
C LEU A 435 14.21 -20.77 14.08
N ALA A 436 15.27 -21.47 14.50
CA ALA A 436 16.49 -20.86 14.99
C ALA A 436 17.07 -19.89 13.95
N ARG A 437 17.18 -20.33 12.69
CA ARG A 437 17.61 -19.47 11.57
C ARG A 437 16.68 -18.27 11.39
N ALA A 438 15.37 -18.48 11.49
CA ALA A 438 14.40 -17.40 11.39
C ALA A 438 14.51 -16.39 12.53
N LEU A 439 14.78 -16.84 13.77
CA LEU A 439 15.00 -15.97 14.92
C LEU A 439 16.24 -15.10 14.74
N ASP A 440 17.33 -15.60 14.15
CA ASP A 440 18.52 -14.77 13.89
C ASP A 440 18.24 -13.66 12.89
N VAL A 441 17.55 -14.01 11.79
CA VAL A 441 17.18 -13.02 10.78
C VAL A 441 16.22 -12.00 11.39
N LEU A 442 15.21 -12.46 12.13
CA LEU A 442 14.21 -11.59 12.76
C LEU A 442 14.84 -10.66 13.81
N THR A 443 15.74 -11.18 14.65
CA THR A 443 16.45 -10.38 15.67
C THR A 443 17.29 -9.29 15.02
N ARG A 444 18.10 -9.64 14.02
CA ARG A 444 18.89 -8.65 13.26
C ARG A 444 18.01 -7.61 12.56
N THR A 445 16.91 -8.06 11.95
CA THR A 445 15.98 -7.16 11.25
C THR A 445 15.30 -6.20 12.23
N ALA A 446 14.81 -6.70 13.37
CA ALA A 446 14.12 -5.89 14.36
C ALA A 446 15.03 -4.85 15.02
N ALA A 447 16.31 -5.18 15.20
CA ALA A 447 17.31 -4.24 15.70
C ALA A 447 17.55 -3.04 14.77
N GLN A 448 17.33 -3.21 13.47
CA GLN A 448 17.68 -2.21 12.45
C GLN A 448 16.47 -1.48 11.84
N VAL A 449 15.28 -2.11 11.87
CA VAL A 449 14.07 -1.56 11.26
C VAL A 449 13.10 -1.12 12.36
N PRO A 450 12.89 0.19 12.54
CA PRO A 450 11.97 0.71 13.55
C PRO A 450 10.52 0.40 13.15
N ALA A 451 9.88 -0.50 13.89
CA ALA A 451 8.49 -0.89 13.67
C ALA A 451 7.85 -1.47 14.94
N ALA A 452 6.52 -1.55 14.97
CA ALA A 452 5.80 -2.28 15.99
C ALA A 452 5.84 -3.79 15.68
N TRP A 453 6.78 -4.51 16.30
CA TRP A 453 7.04 -5.94 16.05
C TRP A 453 6.14 -6.90 16.84
N ALA A 454 5.41 -6.41 17.85
CA ALA A 454 4.51 -7.19 18.68
C ALA A 454 3.57 -8.15 17.91
N PRO A 455 2.93 -7.75 16.79
CA PRO A 455 1.99 -8.61 16.05
C PRO A 455 2.58 -9.94 15.56
N VAL A 456 3.91 -10.06 15.45
CA VAL A 456 4.57 -11.31 15.03
C VAL A 456 4.38 -12.44 16.04
N TRP A 457 4.32 -12.13 17.34
CA TRP A 457 4.22 -13.12 18.42
C TRP A 457 2.95 -12.99 19.27
N ASP A 458 2.13 -11.97 19.04
CA ASP A 458 0.89 -11.68 19.81
C ASP A 458 -0.24 -12.68 19.49
N HIS A 459 0.00 -13.96 19.79
CA HIS A 459 -0.99 -15.04 19.72
C HIS A 459 -0.57 -16.22 20.61
N PRO A 460 -1.44 -16.74 21.51
CA PRO A 460 -1.08 -17.80 22.46
C PRO A 460 -0.56 -19.09 21.81
N GLU A 461 -1.11 -19.48 20.65
CA GLU A 461 -0.61 -20.67 19.91
C GLU A 461 0.83 -20.51 19.41
N ARG A 462 1.27 -19.30 19.07
CA ARG A 462 2.64 -19.06 18.62
C ARG A 462 3.62 -19.23 19.79
N CYS A 463 3.25 -18.73 20.97
CA CYS A 463 4.01 -18.93 22.21
C CYS A 463 4.10 -20.41 22.59
N ARG A 464 3.00 -21.17 22.46
CA ARG A 464 3.00 -22.64 22.69
C ARG A 464 3.86 -23.40 21.68
N ALA A 465 3.82 -23.02 20.40
CA ALA A 465 4.66 -23.62 19.38
C ALA A 465 6.15 -23.30 19.60
N LEU A 466 6.49 -22.07 20.02
CA LEU A 466 7.83 -21.68 20.44
C LEU A 466 8.33 -22.55 21.59
N ALA A 467 7.55 -22.65 22.67
CA ALA A 467 7.91 -23.49 23.82
C ALA A 467 8.13 -24.96 23.43
N THR A 468 7.23 -25.51 22.59
CA THR A 468 7.36 -26.87 22.07
C THR A 468 8.66 -27.03 21.27
N ALA A 469 8.96 -26.11 20.35
CA ALA A 469 10.16 -26.19 19.52
C ALA A 469 11.45 -26.02 20.33
N ALA A 470 11.46 -25.13 21.32
CA ALA A 470 12.61 -24.91 22.20
C ALA A 470 12.96 -26.17 23.01
N GLN A 471 11.95 -26.87 23.54
CA GLN A 471 12.16 -28.12 24.28
C GLN A 471 12.64 -29.28 23.41
N GLN A 472 12.30 -29.26 22.12
CA GLN A 472 12.78 -30.24 21.16
C GLN A 472 14.09 -29.81 20.48
N SER A 473 14.70 -28.71 20.93
CA SER A 473 16.02 -28.31 20.46
C SER A 473 17.11 -29.20 21.08
N PRO A 474 18.30 -29.29 20.45
CA PRO A 474 19.43 -30.04 21.02
C PRO A 474 19.87 -29.53 22.40
N VAL A 475 19.69 -28.22 22.67
CA VAL A 475 20.06 -27.59 23.94
C VAL A 475 18.93 -26.64 24.37
N PRO A 476 17.90 -27.13 25.10
CA PRO A 476 16.71 -26.36 25.45
C PRO A 476 16.99 -25.04 26.16
N CYS A 477 17.95 -24.99 27.08
CA CYS A 477 18.32 -23.77 27.78
C CYS A 477 18.84 -22.69 26.81
N ARG A 478 19.71 -23.06 25.86
CA ARG A 478 20.21 -22.12 24.84
C ARG A 478 19.11 -21.67 23.87
N ALA A 479 18.17 -22.57 23.56
CA ALA A 479 17.02 -22.24 22.71
C ALA A 479 16.10 -21.20 23.36
N LEU A 480 15.84 -21.32 24.66
CA LEU A 480 15.04 -20.35 25.41
C LEU A 480 15.71 -18.97 25.47
N VAL A 481 17.01 -18.93 25.80
CA VAL A 481 17.79 -17.67 25.81
C VAL A 481 17.70 -16.95 24.47
N ARG A 482 17.81 -17.69 23.36
CA ARG A 482 17.70 -17.12 22.00
C ARG A 482 16.31 -16.58 21.69
N ILE A 483 15.26 -17.24 22.16
CA ILE A 483 13.88 -16.73 22.00
C ILE A 483 13.71 -15.46 22.83
N GLU A 484 14.15 -15.45 24.08
CA GLU A 484 14.07 -14.30 24.97
C GLU A 484 14.83 -13.09 24.42
N GLU A 485 16.02 -13.31 23.87
CA GLU A 485 16.78 -12.29 23.17
C GLU A 485 16.02 -11.71 21.97
N CYS A 486 15.45 -12.56 21.13
CA CYS A 486 14.63 -12.11 20.01
C CYS A 486 13.43 -11.27 20.47
N LEU A 487 12.70 -11.72 21.50
CA LEU A 487 11.53 -11.00 22.04
C LEU A 487 11.91 -9.65 22.65
N ARG A 488 13.04 -9.59 23.38
CA ARG A 488 13.60 -8.37 23.97
C ARG A 488 14.01 -7.37 22.89
N THR A 489 14.73 -7.81 21.86
CA THR A 489 15.14 -6.96 20.73
C THR A 489 13.94 -6.40 19.96
N MET A 490 12.88 -7.19 19.82
CA MET A 490 11.61 -6.76 19.21
C MET A 490 10.77 -5.83 20.11
N GLN A 491 11.19 -5.60 21.36
CA GLN A 491 10.49 -4.77 22.34
C GLN A 491 9.01 -5.17 22.50
N VAL A 492 8.74 -6.48 22.51
CA VAL A 492 7.35 -6.96 22.61
C VAL A 492 6.77 -6.70 24.00
N PRO A 493 5.45 -6.51 24.13
CA PRO A 493 4.81 -6.36 25.44
C PRO A 493 5.07 -7.57 26.35
N GLY A 494 5.31 -7.33 27.64
CA GLY A 494 5.65 -8.37 28.63
C GLY A 494 4.62 -9.52 28.75
N ARG A 495 3.38 -9.32 28.31
CA ARG A 495 2.36 -10.41 28.22
C ARG A 495 2.79 -11.56 27.31
N ILE A 496 3.58 -11.29 26.25
CA ILE A 496 4.04 -12.31 25.31
C ILE A 496 5.10 -13.18 25.98
N ALA A 497 6.08 -12.56 26.66
CA ALA A 497 7.08 -13.29 27.45
C ALA A 497 6.42 -14.15 28.53
N ARG A 498 5.47 -13.60 29.32
CA ARG A 498 4.72 -14.37 30.32
C ARG A 498 3.99 -15.57 29.72
N SER A 499 3.38 -15.39 28.54
CA SER A 499 2.67 -16.47 27.84
C SER A 499 3.63 -17.58 27.39
N LEU A 500 4.83 -17.23 26.94
CA LEU A 500 5.90 -18.18 26.63
C LEU A 500 6.34 -18.95 27.87
N HIS A 501 6.69 -18.28 28.97
CA HIS A 501 7.12 -18.95 30.20
C HIS A 501 6.05 -19.87 30.77
N LYS A 502 4.78 -19.45 30.76
CA LYS A 502 3.66 -20.31 31.13
C LYS A 502 3.58 -21.54 30.24
N ALA A 503 3.75 -21.39 28.93
CA ALA A 503 3.76 -22.51 28.00
C ALA A 503 4.94 -23.47 28.27
N VAL A 504 6.14 -22.96 28.56
CA VAL A 504 7.31 -23.78 28.91
C VAL A 504 7.05 -24.57 30.20
N ALA A 505 6.52 -23.92 31.23
CA ALA A 505 6.23 -24.54 32.53
C ALA A 505 5.15 -25.63 32.47
N THR A 506 4.21 -25.56 31.51
CA THR A 506 3.15 -26.57 31.34
C THR A 506 3.62 -27.88 30.70
N PHE A 507 4.85 -27.97 30.23
CA PHE A 507 5.40 -29.26 29.82
C PHE A 507 5.98 -29.95 31.04
N PRO A 508 5.67 -31.26 31.26
CA PRO A 508 6.30 -32.00 32.33
C PRO A 508 7.81 -31.90 32.17
N ARG A 509 8.49 -31.50 33.26
CA ARG A 509 9.94 -31.64 33.39
C ARG A 509 10.26 -33.08 33.00
N TYR A 510 11.07 -33.26 31.96
CA TYR A 510 11.51 -34.60 31.58
C TYR A 510 12.28 -35.20 32.78
N PRO A 511 12.09 -36.49 33.11
CA PRO A 511 13.14 -37.26 33.77
C PRO A 511 14.38 -37.36 32.88
#